data_AF-A0A971LJU8-F1
#
_entry.id   AF-A0A971LJU8-F1
#
_cell.length_a   1.000
_cell.length_b   1.000
_cell.length_c   1.000
_cell.angle_alpha   90.00
_cell.angle_beta   90.00
_cell.angle_gamma   90.00
#
_symmetry.space_group_name_H-M   'P 1'
#
loop_
_entity.id
_entity.type
_entity.pdbx_description
1 polymer ?
#
loop_
_entity_poly.entity_id
_entity_poly.type
_entity_poly.pdbx_seq_one_letter_code
_entity_poly.pdbx_strand_id
1 'polypeptide(L)' 'FGYLFSAGVYRQAKEEGAAFRSKYAALLQDTGRMRVEDLAMRHLGVDISKPEFWQGAIDFVTADLEEFLRLTAK' A
#
# COMPACT_ATOMS: atom_id res chain seq x y z
N PHE A 1 -3.65 10.97 1.58
CA PHE A 1 -2.30 10.46 1.83
C PHE A 1 -2.32 9.15 2.62
N GLY A 2 -2.56 9.16 3.94
CA GLY A 2 -2.40 7.96 4.79
C GLY A 2 -3.24 6.75 4.39
N TYR A 3 -4.51 6.95 4.01
CA TYR A 3 -5.38 5.88 3.52
C TYR A 3 -4.80 5.17 2.28
N LEU A 4 -4.52 5.91 1.21
CA LEU A 4 -3.96 5.35 -0.02
C LEU A 4 -2.57 4.74 0.20
N PHE A 5 -1.76 5.33 1.07
CA PHE A 5 -0.46 4.75 1.44
C PHE A 5 -0.64 3.40 2.14
N SER A 6 -1.56 3.30 3.10
CA SER A 6 -1.88 2.04 3.78
C SER A 6 -2.45 0.98 2.84
N ALA A 7 -3.26 1.38 1.85
CA ALA A 7 -3.76 0.50 0.80
C ALA A 7 -2.63 -0.01 -0.10
N GLY A 8 -1.69 0.86 -0.49
CA GLY A 8 -0.49 0.47 -1.24
C GLY A 8 0.40 -0.51 -0.47
N VAL A 9 0.67 -0.24 0.81
CA VAL A 9 1.40 -1.15 1.72
C VAL A 9 0.69 -2.51 1.82
N TYR A 10 -0.64 -2.52 1.94
CA TYR A 10 -1.41 -3.75 2.04
C TYR A 10 -1.42 -4.56 0.73
N ARG A 11 -1.51 -3.88 -0.41
CA ARG A 11 -1.37 -4.52 -1.72
C ARG A 11 -0.03 -5.25 -1.83
N GLN A 12 1.07 -4.60 -1.44
CA GLN A 12 2.39 -5.24 -1.43
C GLN A 12 2.47 -6.42 -0.46
N ALA A 13 1.79 -6.32 0.69
CA ALA A 13 1.67 -7.45 1.63
C ALA A 13 0.97 -8.66 1.00
N LYS A 14 -0.03 -8.44 0.13
CA LYS A 14 -0.72 -9.51 -0.62
C LYS A 14 0.18 -10.16 -1.66
N GLU A 15 1.00 -9.37 -2.35
CA GLU A 15 1.93 -9.86 -3.38
C GLU A 15 3.11 -10.66 -2.77
N GLU A 16 3.67 -10.18 -1.65
CA GLU A 16 4.85 -10.78 -1.01
C GLU A 16 4.52 -11.86 0.05
N GLY A 17 3.26 -11.90 0.52
CA GLY A 17 2.80 -12.88 1.50
C GLY A 17 3.55 -12.82 2.83
N ALA A 18 3.88 -13.99 3.40
CA ALA A 18 4.46 -14.09 4.75
C ALA A 18 5.81 -13.36 4.91
N ALA A 19 6.57 -13.20 3.82
CA ALA A 19 7.85 -12.50 3.82
C ALA A 19 7.69 -11.00 4.11
N PHE A 20 6.51 -10.43 3.88
CA PHE A 20 6.27 -9.00 4.07
C PHE A 20 6.31 -8.56 5.54
N ARG A 21 6.04 -9.47 6.48
CA ARG A 21 5.94 -9.14 7.91
C ARG A 21 7.20 -8.45 8.45
N SER A 22 8.38 -8.91 8.05
CA SER A 22 9.65 -8.32 8.47
C SER A 22 9.84 -6.92 7.89
N LYS A 23 9.49 -6.72 6.61
CA LYS A 23 9.50 -5.39 5.97
C LYS A 23 8.54 -4.42 6.66
N TYR A 24 7.33 -4.87 6.97
CA TYR A 24 6.35 -4.02 7.68
C TYR A 24 6.84 -3.61 9.07
N ALA A 25 7.47 -4.52 9.83
CA ALA A 25 8.05 -4.19 11.12
C ALA A 25 9.18 -3.14 10.99
N ALA A 26 10.06 -3.29 10.00
CA ALA A 26 11.14 -2.34 9.73
C ALA A 26 10.60 -0.96 9.30
N LEU A 27 9.56 -0.93 8.47
CA LEU A 27 8.87 0.29 8.08
C LEU A 27 8.29 1.02 9.29
N LEU A 28 7.60 0.31 10.20
CA LEU A 28 7.03 0.92 11.40
C LEU A 28 8.11 1.47 12.33
N GLN A 29 9.25 0.79 12.45
CA GLN A 29 10.37 1.23 13.29
C GLN A 29 11.00 2.55 12.80
N ASP A 30 11.00 2.80 11.49
CA ASP A 30 11.55 4.03 10.90
C ASP A 30 10.49 5.12 10.66
N THR A 31 9.21 4.82 10.91
CA THR A 31 8.12 5.79 10.75
C THR A 31 8.32 6.99 11.68
N GLY A 32 8.24 8.20 11.12
CA GLY A 32 8.45 9.46 11.86
C GLY A 32 9.91 9.83 12.11
N ARG A 33 10.88 8.99 11.69
CA ARG A 33 12.33 9.27 11.82
C ARG A 33 12.96 9.77 10.52
N MET A 34 12.26 9.60 9.40
CA MET A 34 12.71 10.01 8.07
C MET A 34 11.51 10.49 7.24
N ARG A 35 11.81 11.07 6.07
CA ARG A 35 10.77 11.44 5.13
C ARG A 35 10.05 10.20 4.62
N VAL A 36 8.79 10.37 4.26
CA VAL A 36 7.95 9.25 3.84
C VAL A 36 8.37 8.70 2.47
N GLU A 37 8.95 9.53 1.60
CA GLU A 37 9.51 9.10 0.33
C GLU A 37 10.71 8.17 0.56
N ASP A 38 11.61 8.55 1.48
CA ASP A 38 12.77 7.73 1.85
C ASP A 38 12.33 6.42 2.53
N LEU A 39 11.32 6.49 3.41
CA LEU A 39 10.76 5.34 4.10
C LEU A 39 10.19 4.31 3.10
N ALA A 40 9.39 4.77 2.14
CA ALA A 40 8.78 3.92 1.14
C ALA A 40 9.84 3.32 0.20
N MET A 41 10.79 4.12 -0.26
CA MET A 41 11.89 3.60 -1.08
C MET A 41 12.70 2.54 -0.32
N ARG A 42 13.05 2.80 0.94
CA ARG A 42 13.89 1.91 1.76
C ARG A 42 13.23 0.56 2.06
N HIS A 43 11.96 0.56 2.47
CA HIS A 43 11.31 -0.63 3.02
C HIS A 43 10.37 -1.34 2.05
N LEU A 44 9.85 -0.60 1.08
CA LEU A 44 8.88 -1.10 0.10
C LEU A 44 9.49 -1.16 -1.31
N GLY A 45 10.61 -0.48 -1.57
CA GLY A 45 11.23 -0.44 -2.90
C GLY A 45 10.40 0.33 -3.92
N VAL A 46 9.53 1.23 -3.46
CA VAL A 46 8.61 2.00 -4.32
C VAL A 46 8.88 3.49 -4.20
N ASP A 47 8.82 4.18 -5.33
CA ASP A 47 8.85 5.63 -5.38
C ASP A 47 7.42 6.17 -5.27
N ILE A 48 7.05 6.70 -4.10
CA ILE A 48 5.71 7.26 -3.87
C ILE A 48 5.55 8.68 -4.41
N SER A 49 6.60 9.30 -4.97
CA SER A 49 6.46 10.55 -5.73
C SER A 49 5.85 10.32 -7.12
N LYS A 50 5.81 9.06 -7.55
CA LYS A 50 5.34 8.63 -8.86
C LYS A 50 3.82 8.35 -8.84
N PRO A 51 3.05 8.88 -9.81
CA PRO A 51 1.60 8.62 -9.91
C PRO A 51 1.23 7.14 -9.95
N GLU A 52 2.09 6.30 -10.51
CA GLU A 52 1.90 4.87 -10.72
C GLU A 52 1.65 4.12 -9.41
N PHE A 53 2.34 4.51 -8.33
CA PHE A 53 2.11 3.95 -7.01
C PHE A 53 0.68 4.22 -6.52
N TRP A 54 0.20 5.45 -6.70
CA TRP A 54 -1.12 5.88 -6.24
C TRP A 54 -2.24 5.30 -7.09
N GLN A 55 -2.05 5.23 -8.41
CA GLN A 55 -3.00 4.56 -9.30
C GLN A 55 -3.20 3.12 -8.87
N GLY A 56 -2.12 2.42 -8.56
CA GLY A 56 -2.17 1.05 -8.07
C GLY A 56 -2.94 0.86 -6.76
N ALA A 57 -2.94 1.86 -5.87
CA ALA A 57 -3.73 1.84 -4.63
C ALA A 57 -5.21 2.15 -4.89
N ILE A 58 -5.51 3.06 -5.84
CA ILE A 58 -6.88 3.39 -6.25
C ILE A 58 -7.54 2.19 -6.94
N ASP A 59 -6.83 1.53 -7.86
CA ASP A 59 -7.33 0.35 -8.56
C ASP A 59 -7.69 -0.76 -7.57
N PHE A 60 -6.84 -0.96 -6.55
CA PHE A 60 -7.08 -1.93 -5.48
C PHE A 60 -8.38 -1.62 -4.70
N VAL A 61 -8.57 -0.36 -4.29
CA VAL A 61 -9.79 0.05 -3.55
C VAL A 61 -11.03 -0.01 -4.45
N THR A 62 -10.89 0.32 -5.73
CA THR A 62 -12.02 0.31 -6.68
C THR A 62 -12.48 -1.12 -6.96
N ALA A 63 -11.57 -2.09 -7.01
CA ALA A 63 -11.93 -3.50 -7.14
C ALA A 63 -12.82 -4.00 -5.99
N ASP A 64 -12.52 -3.59 -4.74
CA ASP A 64 -13.37 -3.92 -3.58
C ASP A 64 -14.77 -3.27 -3.69
N LEU A 65 -14.86 -2.04 -4.22
CA LEU A 65 -16.13 -1.35 -4.47
C LEU A 65 -16.95 -2.05 -5.55
N GLU A 66 -16.32 -2.44 -6.66
CA GLU A 66 -16.97 -3.19 -7.74
C GLU A 66 -17.55 -4.51 -7.24
N GLU A 67 -16.78 -5.23 -6.41
CA GLU A 67 -17.24 -6.47 -5.77
C GLU A 67 -18.43 -6.22 -4.83
N PHE A 68 -18.39 -5.14 -4.04
CA PHE A 68 -19.52 -4.76 -3.19
C PHE A 68 -20.79 -4.45 -4.01
N LEU A 69 -20.68 -3.65 -5.08
CA LEU A 69 -21.81 -3.35 -5.96
C LEU A 69 -22.37 -4.62 -6.60
N ARG A 70 -21.51 -5.55 -7.02
CA ARG A 70 -21.93 -6.85 -7.57
C ARG A 70 -22.71 -7.69 -6.56
N LEU A 71 -22.30 -7.69 -5.29
CA LEU A 71 -22.97 -8.45 -4.23
C LEU A 71 -24.31 -7.84 -3.81
N THR A 72 -24.45 -6.51 -3.93
CA THR A 72 -25.66 -5.77 -3.51
C THR A 72 -26.67 -5.54 -4.63
N ALA A 73 -26.34 -5.85 -5.88
CA ALA A 73 -27.22 -5.70 -7.04
C ALA A 73 -28.38 -6.73 -7.11
N LYS A 74 -28.87 -7.21 -5.96
CA LYS A 74 -30.01 -8.13 -5.82
C LYS A 74 -31.11 -7.54 -4.95
#